data_AF-A0A2H3IWD9-F1
#
_entry.id   AF-A0A2H3IWD9-F1
#
_cell.length_a   1.000
_cell.length_b   1.000
_cell.length_c   1.000
_cell.angle_alpha   90.00
_cell.angle_beta   90.00
_cell.angle_gamma   90.00
#
_symmetry.space_group_name_H-M   'P 1'
#
loop_
_entity.id
_entity.type
_entity.pdbx_description
1 polymer ?
#
loop_
_entity_poly.entity_id
_entity_poly.type
_entity_poly.pdbx_seq_one_letter_code
_entity_poly.pdbx_strand_id
1 'polypeptide(L)'
;MSVTIVLSKEYVYPVAAIASTCWLTFWQTIKVGGARKRAGIPYPYVYADKAEVAANQEANVFNCTQRAHQNTLEYFPIVVASTVVASLKHPLIAASLCGLFTASRVVYTIGYSTGDPAKRNLFGSAMFSSLGWLALLGTSAWTVVELFRETL
;
A
#
# COMPACT_ATOMS: atom_id res chain seq x y z
N MET A 1 1.54 -24.53 -28.98
CA MET A 1 2.87 -24.22 -28.39
C MET A 1 2.66 -23.93 -26.92
N SER A 2 3.37 -24.62 -26.02
CA SER A 2 3.30 -24.41 -24.57
C SER A 2 4.54 -23.66 -24.09
N VAL A 3 4.35 -22.53 -23.41
CA VAL A 3 5.44 -21.82 -22.73
C VAL A 3 5.54 -22.35 -21.30
N THR A 4 6.71 -22.87 -20.92
CA THR A 4 6.99 -23.29 -19.54
C THR A 4 7.72 -22.16 -18.83
N ILE A 5 7.11 -21.59 -17.79
CA ILE A 5 7.74 -20.58 -16.94
C ILE A 5 8.39 -21.30 -15.76
N VAL A 6 9.72 -21.30 -15.72
CA VAL A 6 10.50 -21.81 -14.59
C VAL A 6 10.83 -20.64 -13.67
N LEU A 7 10.28 -20.65 -12.46
CA LEU A 7 10.52 -19.61 -11.47
C LEU A 7 11.84 -19.85 -10.73
N SER A 8 12.64 -18.80 -10.57
CA SER A 8 13.86 -18.88 -9.76
C SER A 8 13.52 -19.00 -8.28
N LYS A 9 14.46 -19.49 -7.45
CA LYS A 9 14.29 -19.55 -6.00
C LYS A 9 14.01 -18.18 -5.36
N GLU A 10 14.44 -17.10 -6.01
CA GLU A 10 14.26 -15.72 -5.57
C GLU A 10 12.80 -15.26 -5.65
N TYR A 11 11.94 -16.01 -6.34
CA TYR A 11 10.52 -15.70 -6.45
C TYR A 11 9.79 -15.75 -5.09
N VAL A 12 10.40 -16.37 -4.07
CA VAL A 12 9.88 -16.31 -2.69
C VAL A 12 9.82 -14.86 -2.15
N TYR A 13 10.72 -13.97 -2.58
CA TYR A 13 10.77 -12.60 -2.08
C TYR A 13 9.61 -11.73 -2.56
N PRO A 14 9.26 -11.67 -3.87
CA PRO A 14 8.06 -11.00 -4.34
C PRO A 14 6.78 -11.51 -3.66
N VAL A 15 6.66 -12.83 -3.49
CA VAL A 15 5.49 -13.46 -2.83
C VAL A 15 5.40 -13.02 -1.37
N ALA A 16 6.52 -13.06 -0.64
CA ALA A 16 6.57 -12.57 0.74
C ALA A 16 6.24 -11.07 0.84
N ALA A 17 6.72 -10.26 -0.10
CA ALA A 17 6.42 -8.83 -0.15
C ALA A 17 4.92 -8.57 -0.38
N ILE A 18 4.27 -9.25 -1.33
CA ILE A 18 2.83 -9.16 -1.55
C ILE A 18 2.05 -9.60 -0.30
N ALA A 19 2.43 -10.73 0.31
CA ALA A 19 1.80 -11.21 1.54
C ALA A 19 1.92 -10.20 2.68
N SER A 20 3.06 -9.52 2.80
CA SER A 20 3.26 -8.46 3.80
C SER A 20 2.33 -7.26 3.58
N THR A 21 2.02 -6.91 2.33
CA THR A 21 1.05 -5.84 2.02
C THR A 21 -0.37 -6.24 2.43
N CYS A 22 -0.75 -7.52 2.33
CA CYS A 22 -2.03 -8.01 2.86
C CYS A 22 -2.11 -7.88 4.40
N TRP A 23 -1.03 -8.21 5.11
CA TRP A 23 -0.97 -8.02 6.55
C TRP A 23 -1.02 -6.54 6.97
N LEU A 24 -0.40 -5.67 6.18
CA LEU A 24 -0.51 -4.21 6.36
C LEU A 24 -1.97 -3.74 6.26
N THR A 25 -2.71 -4.16 5.22
CA THR A 25 -4.10 -3.73 5.04
C THR A 25 -4.99 -4.28 6.14
N PHE A 26 -4.79 -5.52 6.58
CA PHE A 26 -5.49 -6.09 7.73
C PHE A 26 -5.24 -5.30 9.03
N TRP A 27 -3.98 -4.97 9.33
CA TRP A 27 -3.64 -4.14 10.48
C TRP A 27 -4.29 -2.74 10.42
N GLN A 28 -4.33 -2.13 9.22
CA GLN A 28 -5.03 -0.87 9.01
C GLN A 28 -6.54 -0.99 9.26
N THR A 29 -7.18 -2.10 8.89
CA THR A 29 -8.59 -2.35 9.22
C THR A 29 -8.82 -2.38 10.73
N ILE A 30 -7.95 -3.04 11.51
CA ILE A 30 -8.02 -3.06 12.98
C ILE A 30 -7.88 -1.63 13.54
N LYS A 31 -6.91 -0.86 13.05
CA LYS A 31 -6.69 0.54 13.42
C LYS A 31 -7.91 1.41 13.18
N VAL A 32 -8.53 1.28 12.00
CA VAL A 32 -9.77 1.97 11.63
C VAL A 32 -10.90 1.61 12.58
N GLY A 33 -11.11 0.32 12.86
CA GLY A 33 -12.16 -0.14 13.78
C GLY A 33 -11.99 0.43 15.18
N GLY A 34 -10.76 0.45 15.69
CA GLY A 34 -10.44 1.06 16.98
C GLY A 34 -10.69 2.58 17.00
N ALA A 35 -10.28 3.30 15.95
CA ALA A 35 -10.50 4.75 15.84
C ALA A 35 -11.99 5.08 15.72
N ARG A 36 -12.75 4.31 14.93
CA ARG A 36 -14.20 4.45 14.79
C ARG A 36 -14.89 4.33 16.14
N LYS A 37 -14.55 3.31 16.92
CA LYS A 37 -15.13 3.06 18.25
C LYS A 37 -14.90 4.25 19.19
N ARG A 38 -13.69 4.83 19.19
CA ARG A 38 -13.37 6.02 20.02
C ARG A 38 -14.08 7.28 19.55
N ALA A 39 -14.23 7.45 18.24
CA ALA A 39 -14.93 8.58 17.66
C ALA A 39 -16.46 8.51 17.83
N GLY A 40 -17.01 7.33 18.13
CA GLY A 40 -18.45 7.12 18.27
C GLY A 40 -19.22 7.15 16.94
N ILE A 41 -18.54 7.01 15.80
CA ILE A 41 -19.15 7.13 14.46
C ILE A 41 -19.85 5.81 14.09
N PRO A 42 -21.19 5.81 13.97
CA PRO A 42 -21.93 4.60 13.65
C PRO A 42 -21.70 4.16 12.19
N TYR A 43 -21.91 2.88 11.93
CA TYR A 43 -22.08 2.41 10.55
C TYR A 43 -23.42 2.93 10.01
N PRO A 44 -23.54 3.24 8.71
CA PRO A 44 -22.61 2.96 7.61
C PRO A 44 -21.66 4.11 7.25
N TYR A 45 -21.57 5.17 8.07
CA TYR A 45 -20.79 6.36 7.71
C TYR A 45 -19.30 6.04 7.57
N VAL A 46 -18.75 6.42 6.42
CA VAL A 46 -17.33 6.18 6.09
C VAL A 46 -16.43 7.17 6.83
N TYR A 47 -16.89 8.42 6.96
CA TYR A 47 -16.19 9.52 7.62
C TYR A 47 -17.14 10.20 8.60
N ALA A 48 -16.57 10.81 9.63
CA ALA A 48 -17.23 11.82 10.44
C ALA A 48 -17.38 13.12 9.65
N ASP A 49 -18.48 13.84 9.87
CA ASP A 49 -18.73 15.13 9.26
C ASP A 49 -17.93 16.27 9.91
N LYS A 50 -18.06 17.49 9.38
CA LYS A 50 -17.31 18.66 9.87
C LYS A 50 -17.72 19.06 11.29
N ALA A 51 -18.98 18.90 11.66
CA ALA A 51 -19.47 19.27 12.98
C ALA A 51 -18.97 18.27 14.03
N GLU A 52 -18.99 16.98 13.72
CA GLU A 52 -18.44 15.90 14.55
C GLU A 52 -16.92 16.07 14.74
N VAL A 53 -16.19 16.42 13.67
CA VAL A 53 -14.74 16.72 13.74
C VAL A 53 -14.44 17.95 14.60
N ALA A 54 -15.26 19.00 14.51
CA ALA A 54 -15.09 20.20 15.31
C ALA A 54 -15.42 19.96 16.80
N ALA A 55 -16.38 19.08 17.08
CA ALA A 55 -16.82 18.75 18.44
C ALA A 55 -15.95 17.67 19.10
N ASN A 56 -15.33 16.78 18.33
CA ASN A 56 -14.60 15.61 18.83
C ASN A 56 -13.30 15.40 18.04
N GLN A 57 -12.16 15.61 18.70
CA GLN A 57 -10.85 15.34 18.10
C GLN A 57 -10.68 13.88 17.65
N GLU A 58 -11.29 12.91 18.35
CA GLU A 58 -11.25 11.50 17.94
C GLU A 58 -11.96 11.26 16.60
N ALA A 59 -12.95 12.07 16.24
CA ALA A 59 -13.59 12.02 14.92
C ALA A 59 -12.61 12.41 13.81
N ASN A 60 -11.75 13.40 14.05
CA ASN A 60 -10.67 13.74 13.12
C ASN A 60 -9.60 12.63 13.04
N VAL A 61 -9.23 12.04 14.18
CA VAL A 61 -8.31 10.88 14.23
C VAL A 61 -8.88 9.72 13.44
N PHE A 62 -10.18 9.44 13.58
CA PHE A 62 -10.89 8.44 12.78
C PHE A 62 -10.83 8.76 11.29
N ASN A 63 -11.17 9.98 10.87
CA ASN A 63 -11.11 10.39 9.47
C ASN A 63 -9.70 10.22 8.88
N CYS A 64 -8.67 10.64 9.60
CA CYS A 64 -7.29 10.48 9.16
C CYS A 64 -6.86 9.01 9.09
N THR A 65 -7.24 8.20 10.07
CA THR A 65 -6.94 6.74 10.09
C THR A 65 -7.65 6.02 8.95
N GLN A 66 -8.93 6.34 8.71
CA GLN A 66 -9.72 5.83 7.59
C GLN A 66 -9.11 6.21 6.25
N ARG A 67 -8.73 7.48 6.08
CA ARG A 67 -8.09 7.95 4.84
C ARG A 67 -6.77 7.24 4.58
N ALA A 68 -5.98 6.99 5.62
CA ALA A 68 -4.73 6.26 5.47
C ALA A 68 -4.93 4.82 4.97
N HIS A 69 -5.94 4.11 5.49
CA HIS A 69 -6.28 2.78 5.01
C HIS A 69 -6.79 2.81 3.56
N GLN A 70 -7.78 3.66 3.26
CA GLN A 70 -8.34 3.78 1.91
C GLN A 70 -7.29 4.15 0.87
N ASN A 71 -6.37 5.04 1.21
CA ASN A 71 -5.29 5.40 0.31
C ASN A 71 -4.36 4.22 0.03
N THR A 72 -4.17 3.31 0.98
CA THR A 72 -3.41 2.07 0.73
C THR A 72 -4.17 1.18 -0.24
N LEU A 73 -5.49 1.05 -0.06
CA LEU A 73 -6.36 0.25 -0.92
C LEU A 73 -6.45 0.79 -2.35
N GLU A 74 -6.36 2.11 -2.55
CA GLU A 74 -6.30 2.73 -3.89
C GLU A 74 -5.08 2.24 -4.70
N TYR A 75 -3.93 2.06 -4.04
CA TYR A 75 -2.68 1.62 -4.69
C TYR A 75 -2.45 0.11 -4.62
N PHE A 76 -3.16 -0.60 -3.74
CA PHE A 76 -2.97 -2.03 -3.52
C PHE A 76 -3.05 -2.86 -4.83
N PRO A 77 -4.06 -2.68 -5.71
CA PRO A 77 -4.13 -3.42 -6.97
C PRO A 77 -2.94 -3.15 -7.89
N ILE A 78 -2.51 -1.88 -7.98
CA ILE A 78 -1.40 -1.45 -8.83
C ILE A 78 -0.10 -2.07 -8.33
N VAL A 79 0.16 -2.02 -7.02
CA VAL A 79 1.37 -2.57 -6.41
C VAL A 79 1.42 -4.08 -6.60
N VAL A 80 0.35 -4.81 -6.26
CA VAL A 80 0.34 -6.28 -6.39
C VAL A 80 0.50 -6.73 -7.84
N ALA A 81 -0.26 -6.15 -8.77
CA ALA A 81 -0.17 -6.50 -10.19
C ALA A 81 1.22 -6.19 -10.75
N SER A 82 1.77 -5.02 -10.44
CA SER A 82 3.09 -4.62 -10.91
C SER A 82 4.20 -5.48 -10.29
N THR A 83 4.08 -5.91 -9.02
CA THR A 83 5.02 -6.86 -8.41
C THR A 83 5.00 -8.19 -9.14
N VAL A 84 3.82 -8.75 -9.43
CA VAL A 84 3.70 -10.02 -10.16
C VAL A 84 4.36 -9.91 -11.54
N VAL A 85 4.02 -8.89 -12.32
CA VAL A 85 4.59 -8.71 -13.67
C VAL A 85 6.09 -8.45 -13.62
N ALA A 86 6.55 -7.50 -12.80
CA ALA A 86 7.97 -7.18 -12.68
C ALA A 86 8.81 -8.38 -12.22
N SER A 87 8.27 -9.21 -11.33
CA SER A 87 8.98 -10.36 -10.77
C SER A 87 9.26 -11.48 -11.78
N LEU A 88 8.62 -11.47 -12.96
CA LEU A 88 8.88 -12.44 -14.02
C LEU A 88 10.31 -12.37 -14.56
N LYS A 89 10.91 -11.17 -14.54
CA LYS A 89 12.29 -10.93 -14.97
C LYS A 89 13.17 -10.35 -13.87
N HIS A 90 12.59 -9.57 -12.95
CA HIS A 90 13.32 -8.80 -11.94
C HIS A 90 12.82 -9.08 -10.51
N PRO A 91 12.91 -10.32 -10.00
CA PRO A 91 12.30 -10.72 -8.72
C PRO A 91 12.82 -9.90 -7.52
N LEU A 92 14.13 -9.66 -7.42
CA LEU A 92 14.70 -8.89 -6.30
C LEU A 92 14.30 -7.41 -6.33
N ILE A 93 14.24 -6.80 -7.52
CA ILE A 93 13.80 -5.41 -7.70
C ILE A 93 12.32 -5.29 -7.34
N ALA A 94 11.48 -6.18 -7.87
CA ALA A 94 10.05 -6.20 -7.58
C ALA A 94 9.77 -6.36 -6.08
N ALA A 95 10.47 -7.30 -5.41
CA ALA A 95 10.36 -7.52 -3.98
C ALA A 95 10.80 -6.29 -3.18
N SER A 96 11.93 -5.67 -3.54
CA SER A 96 12.48 -4.51 -2.83
C SER A 96 11.56 -3.30 -2.92
N LEU A 97 11.01 -3.02 -4.11
CA LEU A 97 10.10 -1.89 -4.33
C LEU A 97 8.74 -2.10 -3.65
N CYS A 98 8.20 -3.32 -3.69
CA CYS A 98 6.98 -3.69 -2.97
C CYS A 98 7.18 -3.63 -1.44
N GLY A 99 8.34 -4.09 -0.96
CA GLY A 99 8.75 -3.99 0.45
C GLY A 99 8.92 -2.53 0.89
N LEU A 100 9.56 -1.69 0.08
CA LEU A 100 9.70 -0.26 0.32
C LEU A 100 8.33 0.40 0.44
N PHE A 101 7.41 0.12 -0.50
CA PHE A 101 6.03 0.60 -0.41
C PHE A 101 5.38 0.15 0.90
N THR A 102 5.43 -1.14 1.22
CA THR A 102 4.77 -1.70 2.42
C THR A 102 5.32 -1.09 3.72
N ALA A 103 6.64 -1.03 3.88
CA ALA A 103 7.29 -0.46 5.06
C ALA A 103 6.99 1.04 5.22
N SER A 104 7.04 1.80 4.13
CA SER A 104 6.69 3.22 4.16
C SER A 104 5.21 3.45 4.47
N ARG A 105 4.29 2.56 4.04
CA ARG A 105 2.87 2.62 4.43
C ARG A 105 2.64 2.38 5.91
N VAL A 106 3.48 1.60 6.61
CA VAL A 106 3.40 1.46 8.08
C VAL A 106 3.61 2.82 8.74
N VAL A 107 4.72 3.49 8.41
CA VAL A 107 5.05 4.82 8.97
C VAL A 107 4.01 5.87 8.56
N TYR A 108 3.58 5.86 7.30
CA TYR A 108 2.51 6.72 6.79
C TYR A 108 1.24 6.56 7.62
N THR A 109 0.82 5.32 7.89
CA THR A 109 -0.38 5.03 8.68
C THR A 109 -0.21 5.51 10.11
N ILE A 110 0.94 5.24 10.76
CA ILE A 110 1.22 5.69 12.12
C ILE A 110 1.11 7.21 12.21
N GLY A 111 1.80 7.93 11.31
CA GLY A 111 1.81 9.39 11.29
C GLY A 111 0.44 10.00 10.99
N TYR A 112 -0.27 9.47 9.99
CA TYR A 112 -1.59 10.01 9.65
C TYR A 112 -2.63 9.70 10.76
N SER A 113 -2.49 8.57 11.46
CA SER A 113 -3.40 8.20 12.56
C SER A 113 -3.28 9.09 13.80
N THR A 114 -2.43 10.12 13.83
CA THR A 114 -2.40 11.08 14.94
C THR A 114 -3.50 12.14 14.82
N GLY A 115 -4.26 12.14 13.72
CA GLY A 115 -5.25 13.20 13.42
C GLY A 115 -4.63 14.44 12.77
N ASP A 116 -3.33 14.44 12.48
CA ASP A 116 -2.67 15.54 11.75
C ASP A 116 -2.34 15.06 10.33
N PRO A 117 -3.03 15.59 9.30
CA PRO A 117 -2.77 15.21 7.92
C PRO A 117 -1.35 15.48 7.44
N ALA A 118 -0.63 16.44 8.02
CA ALA A 118 0.76 16.72 7.65
C ALA A 118 1.70 15.57 8.04
N LYS A 119 1.42 14.89 9.15
CA LYS A 119 2.22 13.76 9.65
C LYS A 119 2.11 12.49 8.80
N ARG A 120 1.26 12.47 7.77
CA ARG A 120 1.29 11.40 6.77
C ARG A 120 2.64 11.27 6.05
N ASN A 121 3.44 12.33 6.02
CA ASN A 121 4.79 12.29 5.44
C ASN A 121 5.88 12.24 6.52
N LEU A 122 5.57 11.72 7.71
CA LEU A 122 6.56 11.51 8.76
C LEU A 122 7.72 10.67 8.20
N PHE A 123 8.95 11.14 8.42
CA PHE A 123 10.19 10.55 7.86
C PHE A 123 10.16 10.34 6.34
N GLY A 124 9.42 11.16 5.58
CA GLY A 124 9.33 11.02 4.12
C GLY A 124 8.48 9.83 3.65
N SER A 125 7.72 9.20 4.55
CA SER A 125 6.96 7.97 4.25
C SER A 125 6.00 8.09 3.06
N ALA A 126 5.33 9.23 2.87
CA ALA A 126 4.46 9.43 1.70
C ALA A 126 5.27 9.51 0.40
N MET A 127 6.45 10.13 0.44
CA MET A 127 7.37 10.21 -0.69
C MET A 127 7.94 8.83 -1.04
N PHE A 128 8.46 8.08 -0.05
CA PHE A 128 9.01 6.74 -0.28
C PHE A 128 7.96 5.75 -0.76
N SER A 129 6.73 5.84 -0.23
CA SER A 129 5.61 5.04 -0.74
C SER A 129 5.33 5.38 -2.21
N SER A 130 5.30 6.66 -2.55
CA SER A 130 5.09 7.13 -3.92
C SER A 130 6.17 6.65 -4.89
N LEU A 131 7.44 6.80 -4.51
CA LEU A 131 8.57 6.33 -5.30
C LEU A 131 8.55 4.81 -5.46
N GLY A 132 8.22 4.06 -4.41
CA GLY A 132 8.14 2.61 -4.43
C GLY A 132 7.12 2.10 -5.46
N TRP A 133 5.87 2.58 -5.42
CA TRP A 133 4.85 2.10 -6.37
C TRP A 133 5.08 2.61 -7.81
N LEU A 134 5.59 3.85 -7.99
CA LEU A 134 5.91 4.39 -9.32
C LEU A 134 7.06 3.64 -9.98
N ALA A 135 8.15 3.41 -9.25
CA ALA A 135 9.28 2.64 -9.74
C ALA A 135 8.84 1.21 -10.09
N LEU A 136 8.00 0.60 -9.24
CA LEU A 136 7.49 -0.75 -9.47
C LEU A 136 6.61 -0.82 -10.73
N LEU A 137 5.74 0.16 -10.95
CA LEU A 137 4.93 0.28 -12.17
C LEU A 137 5.82 0.43 -13.41
N GLY A 138 6.88 1.23 -13.31
CA GLY A 138 7.88 1.39 -14.37
C GLY A 138 8.63 0.08 -14.67
N THR A 139 9.09 -0.64 -13.64
CA THR A 139 9.76 -1.95 -13.80
C THR A 139 8.80 -2.98 -14.43
N SER A 140 7.53 -2.97 -14.05
CA SER A 140 6.50 -3.81 -14.66
C SER A 140 6.35 -3.50 -16.16
N ALA A 141 6.23 -2.23 -16.53
CA ALA A 141 6.14 -1.83 -17.94
C ALA A 141 7.40 -2.24 -18.74
N TRP A 142 8.59 -2.08 -18.15
CA TRP A 142 9.84 -2.50 -18.77
C TRP A 142 9.90 -4.02 -18.98
N THR A 143 9.45 -4.79 -17.99
CA THR A 143 9.40 -6.26 -18.07
C THR A 143 8.53 -6.72 -19.23
N VAL A 144 7.41 -6.05 -19.49
CA VAL A 144 6.55 -6.33 -20.65
C VAL A 144 7.30 -6.09 -21.96
N VAL A 145 8.07 -5.00 -22.07
CA VAL A 145 8.89 -4.71 -23.26
C VAL A 145 9.94 -5.80 -23.50
N GLU A 146 10.61 -6.27 -22.44
CA GLU A 146 11.58 -7.37 -22.53
C GLU A 146 10.93 -8.66 -23.03
N LEU A 147 9.76 -9.01 -22.49
CA LEU A 147 9.02 -10.19 -22.92
C LEU A 147 8.61 -10.12 -24.39
N PHE A 148 8.16 -8.95 -24.88
CA PHE A 148 7.86 -8.77 -26.31
C PHE A 148 9.09 -8.95 -27.20
N ARG A 149 10.26 -8.44 -26.78
CA ARG A 149 11.50 -8.59 -27.56
C ARG A 149 11.96 -10.04 -27.69
N GLU A 150 11.63 -10.90 -26.73
CA GLU A 150 11.95 -12.34 -26.78
C GLU A 150 11.00 -13.14 -27.69
N THR A 151 9.87 -12.55 -28.08
CA THR A 151 8.89 -13.21 -28.98
C THR A 151 9.11 -12.90 -30.47
N LEU A 152 9.99 -11.95 -30.78
CA LEU A 152 10.39 -11.56 -32.14
C LEU A 152 11.67 -12.30 -32.55
#